data_AF-A0A1J4UTR9-F1
#
_entry.id   AF-A0A1J4UTR9-F1
#
_cell.length_a   1.000
_cell.length_b   1.000
_cell.length_c   1.000
_cell.angle_alpha   90.00
_cell.angle_beta   90.00
_cell.angle_gamma   90.00
#
_symmetry.space_group_name_H-M   'P 1'
#
loop_
_entity.id
_entity.type
_entity.pdbx_description
1 polymer ?
#
loop_
_entity_poly.entity_id
_entity_poly.type
_entity_poly.pdbx_seq_one_letter_code
_entity_poly.pdbx_strand_id
1 'polypeptide(L)'
;MIPMFGLVEIVLLIIPAWVSNSVPVVLGGGPKIDGGFRAWDNRRILGDSKTVNGFLSGITFGTAVGAVAAASFGNDYLPMLGVSQKVGLAVLLAFGAMAGDLLGSFIKRRRGQPPGYPSLVLDKLLFLYVALAIALAAYPALWGAIGWDGLAFLTVATYALHVSFNWIAHYALRVKRVPW
;
A
#
# COMPACT_ATOMS: atom_id res chain seq x y z
N MET A 1 5.63 18.83 24.42
CA MET A 1 5.72 19.19 22.99
C MET A 1 6.12 17.91 22.26
N ILE A 2 5.23 17.31 21.46
CA ILE A 2 5.60 16.13 20.67
C ILE A 2 6.55 16.66 19.58
N PRO A 3 7.77 16.14 19.42
CA PRO A 3 8.62 16.58 18.32
C PRO A 3 7.87 16.34 17.01
N MET A 4 7.84 17.34 16.15
CA MET A 4 7.34 17.19 14.79
C MET A 4 8.15 16.06 14.15
N PHE A 5 7.49 14.94 13.85
CA PHE A 5 8.12 13.81 13.18
C PHE A 5 8.81 14.30 11.92
N GLY A 6 10.08 13.94 11.74
CA GLY A 6 10.80 14.30 10.52
C GLY A 6 10.20 13.60 9.30
N LEU A 7 10.39 14.17 8.10
CA LEU A 7 9.97 13.53 6.85
C LEU A 7 10.52 12.09 6.72
N VAL A 8 11.71 11.84 7.25
CA VAL A 8 12.35 10.51 7.28
C VAL A 8 11.50 9.52 8.08
N GLU A 9 11.00 9.89 9.25
CA GLU A 9 10.20 9.00 10.08
C GLU A 9 8.82 8.70 9.46
N ILE A 10 8.21 9.68 8.79
CA ILE A 10 6.97 9.49 8.03
C ILE A 10 7.20 8.52 6.86
N VAL A 11 8.35 8.60 6.20
CA VAL A 11 8.75 7.65 5.15
C VAL A 11 9.00 6.26 5.73
N LEU A 12 9.72 6.13 6.84
CA LEU A 12 9.95 4.86 7.53
C LEU A 12 8.63 4.22 7.98
N LEU A 13 7.67 5.04 8.43
CA LEU A 13 6.33 4.61 8.78
C LEU A 13 5.62 3.99 7.58
N ILE A 14 5.61 4.64 6.41
CA ILE A 14 4.79 4.19 5.28
C ILE A 14 5.46 3.15 4.36
N ILE A 15 6.79 3.03 4.41
CA ILE A 15 7.55 2.10 3.58
C ILE A 15 6.98 0.67 3.53
N PRO A 16 6.54 0.05 4.65
CA PRO A 16 5.89 -1.26 4.62
C PRO A 16 4.68 -1.33 3.67
N ALA A 17 3.85 -0.28 3.63
CA ALA A 17 2.70 -0.20 2.74
C ALA A 17 3.11 -0.01 1.27
N TRP A 18 4.08 0.87 1.00
CA TRP A 18 4.60 1.10 -0.35
C TRP A 18 5.23 -0.17 -0.94
N VAL A 19 6.05 -0.88 -0.15
CA VAL A 19 6.66 -2.15 -0.57
C VAL A 19 5.57 -3.20 -0.78
N SER A 20 4.62 -3.33 0.17
CA SER A 20 3.52 -4.28 0.07
C SER A 20 2.71 -4.12 -1.21
N ASN A 21 2.40 -2.89 -1.61
CA ASN A 21 1.65 -2.61 -2.85
C ASN A 21 2.47 -2.89 -4.13
N SER A 22 3.80 -2.79 -4.07
CA SER A 22 4.67 -2.87 -5.25
C SER A 22 5.15 -4.29 -5.57
N VAL A 23 5.46 -5.09 -4.54
CA VAL A 23 5.98 -6.46 -4.67
C VAL A 23 5.09 -7.40 -5.52
N PRO A 24 3.74 -7.35 -5.44
CA PRO A 24 2.87 -8.18 -6.26
C PRO A 24 3.04 -7.97 -7.77
N VAL A 25 3.61 -6.85 -8.22
CA VAL A 25 3.90 -6.62 -9.64
C VAL A 25 4.92 -7.62 -10.19
N VAL A 26 5.87 -8.06 -9.35
CA VAL A 26 6.95 -8.98 -9.72
C VAL A 26 6.67 -10.40 -9.23
N LEU A 27 6.16 -10.54 -8.00
CA LEU A 27 5.95 -11.83 -7.33
C LEU A 27 4.48 -12.27 -7.31
N GLY A 28 3.60 -11.55 -8.03
CA GLY A 28 2.20 -11.90 -8.20
C GLY A 28 1.98 -13.11 -9.12
N GLY A 29 0.74 -13.28 -9.57
CA GLY A 29 0.34 -14.46 -10.34
C GLY A 29 -0.11 -15.62 -9.44
N GLY A 30 -0.29 -16.80 -10.03
CA GLY A 30 -0.86 -17.95 -9.31
C GLY A 30 -2.39 -17.86 -9.13
N PRO A 31 -2.95 -18.53 -8.11
CA PRO A 31 -4.39 -18.61 -7.90
C PRO A 31 -5.03 -17.23 -7.72
N LYS A 32 -6.17 -16.99 -8.38
CA LYS A 32 -6.96 -15.76 -8.25
C LYS A 32 -7.69 -15.76 -6.91
N ILE A 33 -7.65 -14.65 -6.18
CA ILE A 33 -8.31 -14.55 -4.86
C ILE A 33 -9.81 -14.75 -4.98
N ASP A 34 -10.42 -14.23 -6.04
CA ASP A 34 -11.86 -14.38 -6.26
C ASP A 34 -12.25 -15.72 -6.91
N GLY A 35 -11.30 -16.61 -7.22
CA GLY A 35 -11.57 -17.90 -7.86
C GLY A 35 -12.27 -17.83 -9.23
N GLY A 36 -12.42 -16.64 -9.83
CA GLY A 36 -13.27 -16.45 -11.02
C GLY A 36 -14.74 -16.14 -10.71
N PHE A 37 -15.14 -16.12 -9.44
CA PHE A 37 -16.53 -15.87 -9.03
C PHE A 37 -17.00 -14.46 -9.39
N ARG A 38 -18.32 -14.35 -9.55
CA ARG A 38 -19.04 -13.12 -9.88
C ARG A 38 -19.89 -12.68 -8.68
N ALA A 39 -20.03 -11.38 -8.50
CA ALA A 39 -20.92 -10.79 -7.50
C ALA A 39 -22.36 -10.72 -8.02
N TRP A 40 -23.27 -10.14 -7.22
CA TRP A 40 -24.71 -9.99 -7.52
C TRP A 40 -25.00 -9.21 -8.81
N ASP A 41 -24.06 -8.40 -9.29
CA ASP A 41 -24.14 -7.63 -10.53
C ASP A 41 -23.63 -8.39 -11.76
N ASN A 42 -23.42 -9.71 -11.64
CA ASN A 42 -22.86 -10.58 -12.66
C ASN A 42 -21.47 -10.13 -13.18
N ARG A 43 -20.74 -9.33 -12.41
CA ARG A 43 -19.34 -8.95 -12.70
C ARG A 43 -18.40 -9.65 -11.75
N ARG A 44 -17.14 -9.83 -12.15
CA ARG A 44 -16.11 -10.42 -11.30
C ARG A 44 -16.02 -9.72 -9.95
N ILE A 45 -15.73 -10.44 -8.86
CA ILE A 45 -15.60 -9.81 -7.54
C ILE A 45 -14.39 -8.87 -7.54
N LEU A 46 -13.23 -9.34 -8.01
CA LEU A 46 -11.97 -8.58 -8.04
C LEU A 46 -11.41 -8.47 -9.45
N GLY A 47 -11.18 -9.61 -10.12
CA GLY A 47 -10.50 -9.70 -11.41
C GLY A 47 -9.15 -10.42 -11.35
N ASP A 48 -8.60 -10.72 -12.53
CA ASP A 48 -7.48 -11.66 -12.69
C ASP A 48 -6.14 -11.20 -12.14
N SER A 49 -5.95 -9.90 -11.97
CA SER A 49 -4.73 -9.32 -11.42
C SER A 49 -4.59 -9.49 -9.90
N LYS A 50 -5.62 -9.98 -9.21
CA LYS A 50 -5.63 -10.11 -7.74
C LYS A 50 -5.45 -11.58 -7.35
N THR A 51 -4.22 -11.92 -6.99
CA THR A 51 -3.81 -13.31 -6.76
C THR A 51 -3.32 -13.55 -5.35
N VAL A 52 -3.44 -14.80 -4.89
CA VAL A 52 -3.05 -15.24 -3.55
C VAL A 52 -1.55 -15.01 -3.33
N ASN A 53 -0.71 -15.38 -4.30
CA ASN A 53 0.74 -15.17 -4.20
C ASN A 53 1.08 -13.67 -4.12
N GLY A 54 0.38 -12.83 -4.88
CA GLY A 54 0.52 -11.38 -4.79
C GLY A 54 0.18 -10.86 -3.39
N PHE A 55 -0.97 -11.26 -2.86
CA PHE A 55 -1.40 -10.86 -1.52
C PHE A 55 -0.42 -11.28 -0.41
N LEU A 56 0.01 -12.55 -0.42
CA LEU A 56 0.93 -13.08 0.59
C LEU A 56 2.34 -12.50 0.46
N SER A 57 2.84 -12.31 -0.76
CA SER A 57 4.15 -11.69 -0.97
C SER A 57 4.14 -10.22 -0.56
N GLY A 58 3.08 -9.46 -0.88
CA GLY A 58 2.92 -8.07 -0.43
C GLY A 58 3.02 -7.95 1.09
N ILE A 59 2.22 -8.75 1.82
CA ILE A 59 2.25 -8.76 3.28
C ILE A 59 3.62 -9.16 3.82
N THR A 60 4.20 -10.24 3.29
CA THR A 60 5.49 -10.76 3.76
C THR A 60 6.60 -9.75 3.59
N PHE A 61 6.77 -9.18 2.39
CA PHE A 61 7.85 -8.24 2.11
C PHE A 61 7.62 -6.87 2.74
N GLY A 62 6.39 -6.37 2.79
CA GLY A 62 6.07 -5.15 3.53
C GLY A 62 6.40 -5.27 5.02
N THR A 63 6.01 -6.39 5.63
CA THR A 63 6.34 -6.70 7.02
C THR A 63 7.84 -6.82 7.23
N ALA A 64 8.55 -7.54 6.35
CA ALA A 64 10.00 -7.73 6.45
C ALA A 64 10.75 -6.39 6.42
N VAL A 65 10.38 -5.48 5.51
CA VAL A 65 11.02 -4.16 5.44
C VAL A 65 10.71 -3.32 6.69
N GLY A 66 9.49 -3.39 7.22
CA GLY A 66 9.17 -2.72 8.49
C GLY A 66 9.91 -3.29 9.69
N ALA A 67 10.14 -4.61 9.72
CA ALA A 67 10.96 -5.25 10.74
C ALA A 67 12.44 -4.83 10.63
N VAL A 68 12.97 -4.74 9.42
CA VAL A 68 14.31 -4.18 9.16
C VAL A 68 14.38 -2.73 9.65
N ALA A 69 13.39 -1.89 9.31
CA ALA A 69 13.35 -0.50 9.79
C ALA A 69 13.31 -0.43 11.33
N ALA A 70 12.49 -1.26 11.99
CA ALA A 70 12.43 -1.32 13.45
C ALA A 70 13.78 -1.72 14.08
N ALA A 71 14.50 -2.67 13.47
CA ALA A 71 15.81 -3.12 13.95
C ALA A 71 16.93 -2.11 13.66
N SER A 72 16.91 -1.45 12.50
CA SER A 72 17.96 -0.51 12.09
C SER A 72 17.87 0.83 12.79
N PHE A 73 16.65 1.34 13.04
CA PHE A 73 16.45 2.67 13.59
C PHE A 73 16.06 2.65 15.08
N GLY A 74 15.72 1.50 15.65
CA GLY A 74 15.50 1.36 17.09
C GLY A 74 14.58 2.43 17.65
N ASN A 75 15.05 3.22 18.61
CA ASN A 75 14.30 4.31 19.23
C ASN A 75 14.27 5.62 18.43
N ASP A 76 15.10 5.76 17.39
CA ASP A 76 15.13 6.95 16.52
C ASP A 76 13.94 6.99 15.55
N TYR A 77 13.17 5.91 15.46
CA TYR A 77 11.96 5.78 14.65
C TYR A 77 10.80 5.35 15.55
N LEU A 78 9.71 6.12 15.61
CA LEU A 78 8.53 5.87 16.46
C LEU A 78 8.93 5.55 17.93
N PRO A 79 9.60 6.47 18.65
CA PRO A 79 10.12 6.23 20.01
C PRO A 79 9.03 5.82 21.01
N MET A 80 7.78 6.19 20.77
CA MET A 80 6.65 5.79 21.61
C MET A 80 6.24 4.31 21.49
N LEU A 81 6.85 3.55 20.58
CA LEU A 81 6.55 2.14 20.34
C LEU A 81 7.77 1.26 20.61
N GLY A 82 7.55 0.11 21.24
CA GLY A 82 8.54 -0.96 21.33
C GLY A 82 8.76 -1.64 19.97
N VAL A 83 9.86 -2.41 19.84
CA VAL A 83 10.20 -3.12 18.59
C VAL A 83 9.08 -4.05 18.12
N SER A 84 8.47 -4.82 19.03
CA SER A 84 7.35 -5.71 18.70
C SER A 84 6.12 -4.95 18.17
N GLN A 85 5.83 -3.78 18.74
CA GLN A 85 4.73 -2.91 18.28
C GLN A 85 5.04 -2.30 16.91
N LYS A 86 6.30 -1.94 16.63
CA LYS A 86 6.73 -1.46 15.30
C LYS A 86 6.58 -2.53 14.23
N VAL A 87 6.95 -3.77 14.54
CA VAL A 87 6.73 -4.92 13.65
C VAL A 87 5.23 -5.17 13.46
N GLY A 88 4.43 -5.14 14.52
CA GLY A 88 2.98 -5.27 14.44
C GLY A 88 2.34 -4.17 13.58
N LEU A 89 2.80 -2.92 13.72
CA LEU A 89 2.38 -1.81 12.88
C LEU A 89 2.75 -2.02 11.41
N ALA A 90 3.94 -2.54 11.11
CA ALA A 90 4.34 -2.89 9.75
C ALA A 90 3.44 -3.96 9.12
N VAL A 91 3.04 -4.97 9.89
CA VAL A 91 2.06 -6.00 9.46
C VAL A 91 0.74 -5.33 9.10
N LEU A 92 0.21 -4.46 9.96
CA LEU A 92 -1.06 -3.76 9.73
C LEU A 92 -1.02 -2.86 8.50
N LEU A 93 0.07 -2.12 8.31
CA LEU A 93 0.26 -1.27 7.14
C LEU A 93 0.39 -2.08 5.85
N ALA A 94 1.17 -3.17 5.87
CA ALA A 94 1.33 -4.05 4.73
C ALA A 94 0.01 -4.76 4.36
N PHE A 95 -0.72 -5.26 5.35
CA PHE A 95 -2.05 -5.84 5.17
C PHE A 95 -3.04 -4.81 4.65
N GLY A 96 -3.10 -3.62 5.25
CA GLY A 96 -4.02 -2.57 4.86
C GLY A 96 -3.76 -2.05 3.44
N ALA A 97 -2.51 -2.02 3.01
CA ALA A 97 -2.16 -1.73 1.62
C ALA A 97 -2.77 -2.77 0.67
N MET A 98 -2.58 -4.06 0.95
CA MET A 98 -3.18 -5.12 0.12
C MET A 98 -4.70 -5.11 0.18
N ALA A 99 -5.29 -4.89 1.36
CA ALA A 99 -6.73 -4.78 1.52
C ALA A 99 -7.31 -3.58 0.73
N GLY A 100 -6.63 -2.44 0.74
CA GLY A 100 -7.03 -1.26 -0.02
C GLY A 100 -6.93 -1.47 -1.53
N ASP A 101 -5.91 -2.18 -2.00
CA ASP A 101 -5.77 -2.57 -3.41
C ASP A 101 -6.88 -3.54 -3.88
N LEU A 102 -7.25 -4.51 -3.03
CA LEU A 102 -8.41 -5.38 -3.26
C LEU A 102 -9.72 -4.59 -3.26
N LEU A 103 -9.90 -3.68 -2.30
CA LEU A 103 -11.07 -2.82 -2.21
C LEU A 103 -11.20 -1.95 -3.46
N GLY A 104 -10.10 -1.37 -3.94
CA GLY A 104 -10.06 -0.60 -5.17
C GLY A 104 -10.53 -1.43 -6.36
N SER A 105 -10.03 -2.66 -6.48
CA SER A 105 -10.47 -3.57 -7.55
C SER A 105 -11.94 -3.96 -7.43
N PHE A 106 -12.42 -4.25 -6.24
CA PHE A 106 -13.83 -4.50 -5.98
C PHE A 106 -14.70 -3.32 -6.42
N ILE A 107 -14.38 -2.10 -5.98
CA ILE A 107 -15.11 -0.88 -6.35
C ILE A 107 -15.13 -0.69 -7.87
N LYS A 108 -13.99 -0.90 -8.55
CA LYS A 108 -13.91 -0.80 -10.02
C LYS A 108 -14.83 -1.80 -10.71
N ARG A 109 -14.91 -3.05 -10.24
CA ARG A 109 -15.84 -4.06 -10.77
C ARG A 109 -17.30 -3.65 -10.56
N ARG A 110 -17.66 -3.14 -9.38
CA ARG A 110 -19.02 -2.64 -9.09
C ARG A 110 -19.41 -1.46 -9.97
N ARG A 111 -18.44 -0.62 -10.36
CA ARG A 111 -18.63 0.47 -11.34
C ARG A 111 -18.63 0.03 -12.81
N GLY A 112 -18.49 -1.26 -13.08
CA GLY A 112 -18.52 -1.81 -14.44
C GLY A 112 -17.23 -1.64 -15.21
N GLN A 113 -16.16 -1.20 -14.55
CA GLN A 113 -14.85 -1.03 -15.17
C GLN A 113 -14.18 -2.40 -15.31
N PRO A 114 -13.68 -2.78 -16.50
CA PRO A 114 -13.01 -4.06 -16.70
C PRO A 114 -11.66 -4.13 -15.97
N PRO A 115 -11.11 -5.33 -15.70
CA PRO A 115 -9.75 -5.48 -15.19
C PRO A 115 -8.74 -4.68 -16.01
N GLY A 116 -7.78 -4.02 -15.35
CA GLY A 116 -6.79 -3.16 -16.02
C GLY A 116 -7.26 -1.75 -16.39
N TYR A 117 -8.56 -1.42 -16.25
CA TYR A 117 -9.04 -0.05 -16.47
C TYR A 117 -8.36 0.93 -15.50
N PRO A 118 -7.72 2.02 -15.95
CA PRO A 118 -6.94 2.89 -15.07
C PRO A 118 -7.82 3.77 -14.18
N SER A 119 -7.39 4.01 -12.93
CA SER A 119 -8.01 4.96 -12.00
C SER A 119 -6.95 5.82 -11.31
N LEU A 120 -7.08 7.13 -11.42
CA LEU A 120 -6.15 8.09 -10.81
C LEU A 120 -6.17 8.07 -9.27
N VAL A 121 -7.26 7.60 -8.66
CA VAL A 121 -7.42 7.57 -7.20
C VAL A 121 -7.35 6.14 -6.69
N LEU A 122 -8.15 5.22 -7.25
CA LEU A 122 -8.27 3.87 -6.70
C LEU A 122 -6.98 3.07 -6.85
N ASP A 123 -6.26 3.23 -7.97
CA ASP A 123 -5.04 2.46 -8.24
C ASP A 123 -3.79 3.09 -7.59
N LYS A 124 -3.85 4.37 -7.23
CA LYS A 124 -2.68 5.13 -6.77
C LYS A 124 -2.71 5.52 -5.29
N LEU A 125 -3.89 5.66 -4.68
CA LEU A 125 -4.02 6.26 -3.35
C LEU A 125 -4.87 5.43 -2.38
N LEU A 126 -5.80 4.60 -2.86
CA LEU A 126 -6.70 3.90 -1.93
C LEU A 126 -5.95 2.93 -1.00
N PHE A 127 -4.89 2.27 -1.49
CA PHE A 127 -4.06 1.40 -0.66
C PHE A 127 -3.42 2.16 0.51
N LEU A 128 -2.93 3.38 0.26
CA LEU A 128 -2.35 4.27 1.27
C LEU A 128 -3.38 4.61 2.34
N TYR A 129 -4.57 5.07 1.94
CA TYR A 129 -5.59 5.52 2.89
C TYR A 129 -6.15 4.36 3.72
N VAL A 130 -6.35 3.18 3.13
CA VAL A 130 -6.80 2.00 3.89
C VAL A 130 -5.71 1.53 4.85
N ALA A 131 -4.44 1.51 4.43
CA ALA A 131 -3.31 1.20 5.31
C ALA A 131 -3.24 2.14 6.51
N LEU A 132 -3.29 3.46 6.27
CA LEU A 132 -3.27 4.46 7.32
C LEU A 132 -4.50 4.37 8.22
N ALA A 133 -5.69 4.13 7.67
CA ALA A 133 -6.92 3.99 8.46
C ALA A 133 -6.83 2.79 9.42
N ILE A 134 -6.34 1.63 8.95
CA ILE A 134 -6.16 0.45 9.82
C ILE A 134 -5.08 0.71 10.87
N ALA A 135 -3.96 1.31 10.48
CA ALA A 135 -2.88 1.66 11.40
C ALA A 135 -3.34 2.64 12.49
N LEU A 136 -4.08 3.69 12.12
CA LEU A 136 -4.62 4.70 13.03
C LEU A 136 -5.72 4.13 13.93
N ALA A 137 -6.52 3.18 13.44
CA ALA A 137 -7.52 2.50 14.26
C ALA A 137 -6.85 1.67 15.39
N ALA A 138 -5.71 1.04 15.10
CA ALA A 138 -4.95 0.27 16.08
C ALA A 138 -4.05 1.14 16.98
N TYR A 139 -3.48 2.22 16.43
CA TYR A 139 -2.56 3.12 17.11
C TYR A 139 -2.96 4.60 16.89
N PRO A 140 -4.01 5.09 17.57
CA PRO A 140 -4.53 6.45 17.35
C PRO A 140 -3.50 7.56 17.59
N ALA A 141 -2.55 7.32 18.50
CA ALA A 141 -1.46 8.27 18.80
C ALA A 141 -0.57 8.58 17.58
N LEU A 142 -0.55 7.73 16.56
CA LEU A 142 0.15 8.01 15.29
C LEU A 142 -0.37 9.28 14.62
N TRP A 143 -1.61 9.69 14.87
CA TRP A 143 -2.12 10.95 14.31
C TRP A 143 -1.32 12.17 14.79
N GLY A 144 -0.79 12.13 16.01
CA GLY A 144 0.08 13.21 16.51
C GLY A 144 1.40 13.32 15.75
N ALA A 145 1.84 12.23 15.11
CA ALA A 145 3.03 12.18 14.27
C ALA A 145 2.72 12.55 12.81
N ILE A 146 1.61 12.03 12.26
CA ILE A 146 1.24 12.22 10.85
C ILE A 146 0.61 13.61 10.65
N GLY A 147 -0.41 13.95 11.42
CA GLY A 147 -1.19 15.16 11.25
C GLY A 147 -1.74 15.35 9.83
N TRP A 148 -2.24 16.55 9.55
CA TRP A 148 -2.69 16.91 8.20
C TRP A 148 -1.52 17.07 7.23
N ASP A 149 -0.40 17.62 7.69
CA ASP A 149 0.79 17.88 6.86
C ASP A 149 1.45 16.58 6.40
N GLY A 150 1.61 15.61 7.30
CA GLY A 150 2.13 14.29 6.94
C GLY A 150 1.18 13.52 6.03
N LEU A 151 -0.14 13.61 6.23
CA LEU A 151 -1.11 13.00 5.32
C LEU A 151 -1.05 13.62 3.92
N ALA A 152 -0.92 14.95 3.83
CA ALA A 152 -0.75 15.66 2.57
C ALA A 152 0.56 15.25 1.88
N PHE A 153 1.67 15.24 2.61
CA PHE A 153 2.97 14.77 2.13
C PHE A 153 2.89 13.34 1.60
N LEU A 154 2.35 12.41 2.39
CA LEU A 154 2.22 11.00 1.99
C LEU A 154 1.36 10.84 0.74
N THR A 155 0.28 11.61 0.62
CA THR A 155 -0.58 11.61 -0.58
C THR A 155 0.20 12.04 -1.82
N VAL A 156 0.89 13.18 -1.74
CA VAL A 156 1.67 13.73 -2.86
C VAL A 156 2.83 12.82 -3.22
N ALA A 157 3.59 12.37 -2.22
CA ALA A 157 4.73 11.46 -2.40
C ALA A 157 4.29 10.14 -3.04
N THR A 158 3.21 9.54 -2.58
CA THR A 158 2.67 8.30 -3.14
C THR A 158 2.24 8.50 -4.60
N TYR A 159 1.51 9.58 -4.89
CA TYR A 159 1.11 9.89 -6.26
C TYR A 159 2.32 10.11 -7.18
N ALA A 160 3.33 10.87 -6.71
CA ALA A 160 4.55 11.14 -7.43
C ALA A 160 5.36 9.86 -7.71
N LEU A 161 5.45 8.94 -6.73
CA LEU A 161 6.10 7.64 -6.91
C LEU A 161 5.41 6.82 -8.00
N HIS A 162 4.07 6.72 -7.98
CA HIS A 162 3.34 6.00 -9.03
C HIS A 162 3.57 6.59 -10.43
N VAL A 163 3.56 7.91 -10.57
CA VAL A 163 3.83 8.58 -11.85
C VAL A 163 5.26 8.31 -12.30
N SER A 164 6.24 8.41 -11.39
CA SER A 164 7.66 8.19 -11.68
C SER A 164 7.92 6.75 -12.14
N PHE A 165 7.36 5.75 -11.44
CA PHE A 165 7.51 4.35 -11.83
C PHE A 165 6.82 4.03 -13.17
N ASN A 166 5.65 4.61 -13.44
CA ASN A 166 5.00 4.44 -14.74
C ASN A 166 5.81 5.08 -15.87
N TRP A 167 6.42 6.25 -15.62
CA TRP A 167 7.30 6.92 -16.56
C TRP A 167 8.56 6.08 -16.84
N ILE A 168 9.24 5.56 -15.81
CA ILE A 168 10.42 4.68 -15.96
C ILE A 168 10.04 3.40 -16.73
N ALA A 169 8.93 2.75 -16.37
CA ALA A 169 8.50 1.51 -17.01
C ALA A 169 8.17 1.69 -18.50
N HIS A 170 7.67 2.86 -18.89
CA HIS A 170 7.35 3.17 -20.28
C HIS A 170 8.58 3.65 -21.07
N TYR A 171 9.29 4.68 -20.58
CA TYR A 171 10.34 5.34 -21.35
C TYR A 171 11.71 4.69 -21.20
N ALA A 172 12.07 4.24 -19.99
CA ALA A 172 13.40 3.65 -19.74
C ALA A 172 13.42 2.14 -20.04
N LEU A 173 12.37 1.41 -19.63
CA LEU A 173 12.34 -0.06 -19.72
C LEU A 173 11.54 -0.57 -20.93
N ARG A 174 10.70 0.26 -21.57
CA ARG A 174 9.79 -0.12 -22.68
C ARG A 174 8.88 -1.32 -22.37
N VAL A 175 8.62 -1.59 -21.09
CA VAL A 175 7.78 -2.71 -20.62
C VAL A 175 6.29 -2.36 -20.69
N LYS A 176 5.95 -1.07 -20.54
CA LYS A 176 4.57 -0.58 -20.68
C LYS A 176 4.36 0.13 -22.02
N ARG A 177 3.18 -0.06 -22.62
CA ARG A 177 2.77 0.62 -23.86
C ARG A 177 2.30 2.07 -23.65
N VAL A 178 1.94 2.46 -22.43
CA VAL A 178 1.47 3.81 -22.08
C VAL A 178 2.13 4.32 -20.78
N PRO A 179 2.35 5.64 -20.64
CA PRO A 179 3.09 6.24 -19.51
C PRO A 179 2.26 6.55 -18.25
N TRP A 180 0.96 6.19 -18.19
CA TRP A 180 0.07 6.53 -17.07
C TRP A 180 -0.45 5.33 -16.28
#